data_AF-A0A1A8XKS9-F1
#
_entry.id   AF-A0A1A8XKS9-F1
#
_cell.length_a   1.000
_cell.length_b   1.000
_cell.length_c   1.000
_cell.angle_alpha   90.00
_cell.angle_beta   90.00
_cell.angle_gamma   90.00
#
_symmetry.space_group_name_H-M   'P 1'
#
loop_
_entity.id
_entity.type
_entity.pdbx_description
1 polymer ?
#
loop_
_entity_poly.entity_id
_entity_poly.type
_entity_poly.pdbx_seq_one_letter_code
_entity_poly.pdbx_strand_id
1 'polypeptide(L)'
;MEQWITRVVAALCAAGSNALFWTFGMFLAVPWRESRMLSLNSVELQVLAVPLVTGLAVAWGALHVLAIADRVSHPRTYYTICVALLIISVLAVSGGMSWTAARMA
;
A
#
# COMPACT_ATOMS: atom_id res chain seq x y z
N MET A 1 -7.75 13.48 22.52
CA MET A 1 -7.98 13.57 21.06
C MET A 1 -9.26 12.82 20.77
N GLU A 2 -10.21 13.41 20.05
CA GLU A 2 -11.46 12.70 19.74
C GLU A 2 -11.19 11.49 18.84
N GLN A 3 -11.80 10.33 19.16
CA GLN A 3 -11.58 9.08 18.43
C GLN A 3 -11.85 9.20 16.93
N TRP A 4 -12.79 10.05 16.53
CA TRP A 4 -13.12 10.27 15.12
C TRP A 4 -11.97 10.92 14.34
N ILE A 5 -11.24 11.88 14.94
CA ILE A 5 -10.09 12.55 14.31
C ILE A 5 -8.96 11.55 14.09
N THR A 6 -8.68 10.70 15.08
CA THR A 6 -7.64 9.68 15.00
C THR A 6 -7.92 8.66 13.88
N ARG A 7 -9.20 8.27 13.70
CA ARG A 7 -9.62 7.40 12.60
C ARG A 7 -9.44 8.06 11.24
N VAL A 8 -9.77 9.35 11.10
CA VAL A 8 -9.59 10.09 9.83
C VAL A 8 -8.11 10.19 9.46
N VAL A 9 -7.24 10.51 10.42
CA VAL A 9 -5.79 10.55 10.19
C VAL A 9 -5.27 9.18 9.77
N ALA A 10 -5.70 8.11 10.45
CA ALA A 10 -5.32 6.74 10.07
C ALA A 10 -5.80 6.39 8.64
N ALA A 11 -7.01 6.79 8.26
CA ALA A 11 -7.56 6.56 6.92
C ALA A 11 -6.76 7.32 5.84
N LEU A 12 -6.36 8.57 6.10
CA LEU A 12 -5.52 9.36 5.19
C LEU A 12 -4.14 8.73 5.00
N CYS A 13 -3.50 8.28 6.08
CA CYS A 13 -2.24 7.55 6.00
C CYS A 13 -2.39 6.25 5.21
N ALA A 14 -3.45 5.48 5.47
CA ALA A 14 -3.75 4.26 4.72
C ALA A 14 -3.96 4.54 3.21
N ALA A 15 -4.65 5.63 2.86
CA ALA A 15 -4.83 6.05 1.48
C ALA A 15 -3.47 6.40 0.82
N GLY A 16 -2.61 7.14 1.52
CA GLY A 16 -1.25 7.45 1.04
C GLY A 16 -0.41 6.19 0.80
N SER A 17 -0.49 5.21 1.70
CA SER A 17 0.16 3.91 1.52
C SER A 17 -0.34 3.17 0.28
N ASN A 18 -1.65 3.19 0.02
CA ASN A 18 -2.22 2.53 -1.15
C ASN A 18 -1.79 3.22 -2.46
N ALA A 19 -1.62 4.54 -2.46
CA ALA A 19 -1.06 5.25 -3.61
C ALA A 19 0.39 4.83 -3.90
N LEU A 20 1.19 4.60 -2.85
CA LEU A 20 2.56 4.07 -2.98
C LEU A 20 2.56 2.64 -3.51
N PHE A 21 1.68 1.77 -3.03
CA PHE A 21 1.52 0.41 -3.56
C PHE A 21 1.04 0.39 -5.02
N TRP A 22 0.16 1.31 -5.40
CA TRP A 22 -0.23 1.50 -6.79
C TRP A 22 0.96 1.90 -7.67
N THR A 23 1.78 2.84 -7.19
CA THR A 23 3.01 3.28 -7.87
C THR A 23 4.00 2.12 -8.02
N PHE A 24 4.20 1.34 -6.96
CA PHE A 24 4.99 0.11 -7.01
C PHE A 24 4.48 -0.85 -8.10
N GLY A 25 3.16 -1.10 -8.14
CA GLY A 25 2.54 -1.93 -9.17
C GLY A 25 2.76 -1.40 -10.59
N MET A 26 2.69 -0.07 -10.79
CA MET A 26 2.96 0.56 -12.09
C MET A 26 4.35 0.19 -12.61
N PHE A 27 5.38 0.33 -11.78
CA PHE A 27 6.77 0.04 -12.15
C PHE A 27 7.08 -1.46 -12.19
N LEU A 28 6.40 -2.28 -11.37
CA LEU A 28 6.58 -3.74 -11.34
C LEU A 28 6.12 -4.40 -12.64
N ALA A 29 5.14 -3.82 -13.34
CA ALA A 29 4.53 -4.42 -14.53
C ALA A 29 5.55 -4.79 -15.62
N VAL A 30 6.52 -3.92 -15.88
CA VAL A 30 7.52 -4.08 -16.95
C VAL A 30 8.47 -5.26 -16.68
N PRO A 31 9.26 -5.27 -15.57
CA PRO A 31 10.18 -6.36 -15.29
C PRO A 31 9.46 -7.69 -15.00
N TRP A 32 8.22 -7.64 -14.51
CA TRP A 32 7.37 -8.82 -14.36
C TRP A 32 7.05 -9.45 -15.71
N ARG A 33 6.58 -8.66 -16.68
CA ARG A 33 6.25 -9.13 -18.03
C ARG A 33 7.48 -9.70 -18.75
N GLU A 34 8.62 -9.03 -18.61
CA GLU A 34 9.87 -9.43 -19.26
C GLU A 34 10.61 -10.57 -18.54
N SER A 35 10.03 -11.16 -17.47
CA SER A 35 10.62 -12.24 -16.68
C SER A 35 12.04 -11.94 -16.16
N ARG A 36 12.37 -10.66 -15.98
CA ARG A 36 13.72 -10.17 -15.63
C ARG A 36 13.83 -9.61 -14.22
N MET A 37 12.90 -9.97 -13.32
CA MET A 37 12.92 -9.49 -11.93
C MET A 37 14.21 -9.80 -11.16
N LEU A 38 14.96 -10.82 -11.57
CA LEU A 38 16.25 -11.19 -10.95
C LEU A 38 17.47 -10.47 -11.57
N SER A 39 17.24 -9.69 -12.64
CA SER A 39 18.28 -8.98 -13.40
C SER A 39 18.01 -7.47 -13.45
N LEU A 40 17.50 -6.91 -12.34
CA LEU A 40 17.25 -5.48 -12.19
C LEU A 40 18.56 -4.73 -11.94
N ASN A 41 18.70 -3.57 -12.57
CA ASN A 41 19.77 -2.63 -12.23
C ASN A 41 19.44 -1.87 -10.93
N SER A 42 20.45 -1.23 -10.31
CA SER A 42 20.30 -0.48 -9.06
C SER A 42 19.21 0.58 -9.10
N VAL A 43 19.02 1.26 -10.24
CA VAL A 43 17.97 2.28 -10.40
C VAL A 43 16.58 1.66 -10.39
N GLU A 44 16.37 0.57 -11.14
CA GLU A 44 15.07 -0.13 -11.16
C GLU A 44 14.73 -0.70 -9.79
N LEU A 45 15.74 -1.23 -9.10
CA LEU A 45 15.58 -1.71 -7.73
C LEU A 45 15.19 -0.57 -6.78
N GLN A 46 15.77 0.62 -6.89
CA GLN A 46 15.35 1.79 -6.08
C GLN A 46 13.91 2.23 -6.41
N VAL A 47 13.56 2.28 -7.70
CA VAL A 47 12.22 2.69 -8.15
C VAL A 47 11.14 1.72 -7.66
N LEU A 48 11.45 0.44 -7.49
CA LEU A 48 10.56 -0.55 -6.88
C LEU A 48 10.61 -0.53 -5.34
N ALA A 49 11.80 -0.50 -4.76
CA ALA A 49 11.99 -0.63 -3.33
C ALA A 49 11.48 0.59 -2.55
N VAL A 50 11.69 1.81 -3.06
CA VAL A 50 11.26 3.04 -2.38
C VAL A 50 9.75 3.05 -2.14
N PRO A 51 8.87 2.93 -3.15
CA PRO A 51 7.42 2.93 -2.92
C PRO A 51 6.96 1.73 -2.09
N LEU A 52 7.61 0.57 -2.21
CA LEU A 52 7.27 -0.60 -1.41
C LEU A 52 7.58 -0.38 0.08
N VAL A 53 8.81 0.02 0.40
CA VAL A 53 9.28 0.21 1.78
C VAL A 53 8.59 1.41 2.43
N THR A 54 8.45 2.53 1.71
CA THR A 54 7.73 3.70 2.23
C THR A 54 6.25 3.41 2.40
N GLY A 55 5.62 2.68 1.47
CA GLY A 55 4.23 2.22 1.59
C GLY A 55 4.04 1.37 2.85
N LEU A 56 4.89 0.36 3.06
CA LEU A 56 4.86 -0.48 4.26
C LEU A 56 5.02 0.33 5.56
N ALA A 57 5.95 1.28 5.58
CA ALA A 57 6.16 2.16 6.75
C ALA A 57 4.92 3.03 7.05
N VAL A 58 4.28 3.57 6.00
CA VAL A 58 3.07 4.38 6.14
C VAL A 58 1.87 3.52 6.56
N ALA A 59 1.69 2.33 5.97
CA ALA A 59 0.66 1.37 6.38
C ALA A 59 0.83 0.96 7.85
N TRP A 60 2.06 0.69 8.28
CA TRP A 60 2.38 0.39 9.67
C TRP A 60 1.96 1.55 10.60
N GLY A 61 2.33 2.78 10.24
CA GLY A 61 1.93 3.98 10.99
C GLY A 61 0.40 4.13 11.08
N ALA A 62 -0.30 3.92 9.96
CA ALA A 62 -1.76 3.97 9.92
C ALA A 62 -2.41 2.93 10.84
N LEU A 63 -1.92 1.68 10.80
CA LEU A 63 -2.40 0.60 11.66
C LEU A 63 -2.07 0.83 13.13
N HIS A 64 -0.92 1.43 13.44
CA HIS A 64 -0.53 1.76 14.81
C HIS A 64 -1.45 2.83 15.40
N VAL A 65 -1.71 3.91 14.65
CA VAL A 65 -2.65 4.97 15.07
C VAL A 65 -4.07 4.41 15.23
N LEU A 66 -4.52 3.56 14.30
CA LEU A 66 -5.83 2.90 14.39
C LEU A 66 -5.92 1.95 15.59
N ALA A 67 -4.85 1.22 15.91
CA ALA A 67 -4.81 0.31 17.06
C ALA A 67 -4.98 1.06 18.38
N ILE A 68 -4.39 2.25 18.51
CA ILE A 68 -4.56 3.10 19.70
C ILE A 68 -6.02 3.56 19.84
N ALA A 69 -6.71 3.84 18.73
CA ALA A 69 -8.09 4.34 18.75
C ALA A 69 -9.12 3.23 19.05
N ASP A 70 -8.98 2.05 18.44
CA ASP A 70 -10.09 1.09 18.31
C ASP A 70 -9.82 -0.31 18.89
N ARG A 71 -8.57 -0.69 19.16
CA ARG A 71 -8.25 -2.08 19.51
C ARG A 71 -8.90 -2.54 20.82
N VAL A 72 -9.03 -1.63 21.79
CA VAL A 72 -9.62 -1.93 23.11
C VAL A 72 -11.15 -1.80 23.09
N SER A 73 -11.67 -0.75 22.46
CA SER A 73 -13.12 -0.46 22.47
C SER A 73 -13.91 -1.25 21.42
N HIS A 74 -13.34 -1.47 20.23
CA HIS A 74 -14.03 -2.06 19.09
C HIS A 74 -13.10 -3.02 18.30
N PRO A 75 -12.70 -4.16 18.89
CA PRO A 75 -11.70 -5.05 18.28
C PRO A 75 -12.14 -5.63 16.94
N ARG A 76 -13.43 -5.92 16.75
CA ARG A 76 -13.95 -6.41 15.45
C ARG A 76 -13.75 -5.38 14.35
N THR A 77 -14.10 -4.13 14.60
CA THR A 77 -13.95 -3.02 13.65
C THR A 77 -12.47 -2.84 13.25
N TYR A 78 -11.57 -2.91 14.23
CA TYR A 78 -10.14 -2.86 13.98
C TYR A 78 -9.68 -3.95 13.01
N TYR A 79 -10.03 -5.22 13.27
CA TYR A 79 -9.64 -6.33 12.38
C TYR A 79 -10.29 -6.23 11.00
N THR A 80 -11.56 -5.80 10.90
CA THR A 80 -12.21 -5.59 9.60
C THR A 80 -11.51 -4.52 8.77
N ILE A 81 -11.05 -3.42 9.40
CA ILE A 81 -10.31 -2.38 8.70
C ILE A 81 -8.92 -2.88 8.27
N CYS A 82 -8.24 -3.68 9.10
CA CYS A 82 -6.97 -4.30 8.73
C CYS A 82 -7.10 -5.21 7.50
N VAL A 83 -8.13 -6.07 7.47
CA VAL A 83 -8.41 -6.95 6.33
C VAL A 83 -8.78 -6.14 5.10
N ALA A 84 -9.64 -5.12 5.25
CA ALA A 84 -10.00 -4.23 4.15
C ALA A 84 -8.77 -3.51 3.58
N LEU A 85 -7.87 -3.02 4.43
CA LEU A 85 -6.62 -2.39 4.01
C LEU A 85 -5.76 -3.36 3.20
N LEU A 86 -5.59 -4.60 3.68
CA LEU A 86 -4.82 -5.62 2.97
C LEU A 86 -5.39 -5.88 1.57
N ILE A 87 -6.72 -6.07 1.47
CA ILE A 87 -7.40 -6.27 0.19
C ILE A 87 -7.17 -5.08 -0.74
N ILE A 88 -7.36 -3.86 -0.23
CA ILE A 88 -7.17 -2.63 -1.02
C ILE A 88 -5.71 -2.48 -1.46
N SER A 89 -4.73 -2.85 -0.63
CA SER A 89 -3.32 -2.80 -1.01
C SER A 89 -2.99 -3.78 -2.13
N VAL A 90 -3.52 -5.01 -2.09
CA VAL A 90 -3.38 -5.98 -3.21
C VAL A 90 -4.03 -5.44 -4.48
N LEU A 91 -5.25 -4.89 -4.36
CA LEU A 91 -5.95 -4.27 -5.48
C LEU A 91 -5.17 -3.08 -6.04
N ALA A 92 -4.56 -2.25 -5.19
CA ALA A 92 -3.75 -1.11 -5.61
C ALA A 92 -2.55 -1.55 -6.46
N VAL A 93 -1.79 -2.57 -6.02
CA VAL A 93 -0.68 -3.13 -6.81
C VAL A 93 -1.19 -3.65 -8.15
N SER A 94 -2.25 -4.46 -8.14
CA SER A 94 -2.81 -5.04 -9.37
C SER A 94 -3.35 -3.96 -10.33
N GLY A 95 -3.94 -2.89 -9.79
CA GLY A 95 -4.43 -1.74 -10.55
C GLY A 95 -3.29 -0.91 -11.14
N GLY A 96 -2.17 -0.79 -10.44
CA GLY A 96 -0.95 -0.19 -10.99
C GLY A 96 -0.41 -1.01 -12.15
N MET A 97 -0.32 -2.33 -11.96
CA MET A 97 0.16 -3.23 -13.01
C MET A 97 -0.72 -3.20 -14.26
N SER A 98 -2.05 -3.25 -14.09
CA SER A 98 -2.99 -3.23 -15.22
C SER A 98 -2.96 -1.90 -15.97
N TRP A 99 -2.78 -0.78 -15.27
CA TRP A 99 -2.67 0.54 -15.88
C TRP A 99 -1.45 0.66 -16.80
N THR A 100 -0.30 0.12 -16.39
CA THR A 100 0.91 0.07 -17.22
C THR A 100 0.73 -0.92 -18.37
N ALA A 101 0.19 -2.11 -18.11
CA ALA A 101 -0.07 -3.11 -19.14
C ALA A 101 -0.95 -2.57 -20.28
N ALA A 102 -1.99 -1.80 -19.94
CA ALA A 102 -2.88 -1.16 -20.92
C ALA A 102 -2.21 -0.08 -21.77
N ARG A 103 -1.05 0.46 -21.36
CA ARG A 103 -0.29 1.50 -22.09
C ARG A 103 0.91 0.94 -22.85
N MET A 104 1.27 -0.31 -22.60
CA MET A 104 2.31 -1.04 -23.32
C MET A 104 1.76 -1.83 -24.52
N ALA A 105 0.43 -1.95 -24.63
CA ALA A 105 -0.28 -2.54 -25.77
C ALA A 105 -0.44 -1.51 -26.89
#